data_AF-A0A2E3MZU1-F1
#
_entry.id   AF-A0A2E3MZU1-F1
#
_cell.length_a   1.000
_cell.length_b   1.000
_cell.length_c   1.000
_cell.angle_alpha   90.00
_cell.angle_beta   90.00
_cell.angle_gamma   90.00
#
_symmetry.space_group_name_H-M   'P 1'
#
loop_
_entity.id
_entity.type
_entity.pdbx_description
1 polymer ?
#
loop_
_entity_poly.entity_id
_entity_poly.type
_entity_poly.pdbx_seq_one_letter_code
_entity_poly.pdbx_strand_id
1 'polypeptide(L)'
;MKTILLTLLLVPIISFGQNKKKQIEALNFSLDSLNNVLTTTRDNSIKEINLLKTNIDSLNNFIDYENKKNTKEKEFLNNQINSLNKKEKLLNKKIDSLNSFLVKLSNENNILGLNIDSLKLELTTSTNKGVLQLIKRSRNSTNFKSFLFSFVVEVGSLDNFSEQYANSSEIIAKYTNSKFGTGYYSNPGALCYLFKDIEFDNMVIIDLKNYMNLPLYNEKVVDGFCEPSKQEDGLYYNKINRLPPHYDEEFRKIDQPFEDYNKMSINFLKDDYINFTLYFIQDNDKKWYLTYIDNCDCSG
;
A
#
# COMPACT_ATOMS: atom_id res chain seq x y z
N MET A 1 -98.23 119.29 50.86
CA MET A 1 -98.09 117.84 51.16
C MET A 1 -97.90 116.95 49.91
N LYS A 2 -98.18 117.41 48.67
CA LYS A 2 -97.98 116.62 47.42
C LYS A 2 -96.53 116.54 46.91
N THR A 3 -95.68 117.53 47.21
CA THR A 3 -94.31 117.62 46.67
C THR A 3 -93.31 116.68 47.35
N ILE A 4 -93.48 116.42 48.65
CA ILE A 4 -92.59 115.54 49.44
C ILE A 4 -92.77 114.07 49.05
N LEU A 5 -93.99 113.66 48.70
CA LEU A 5 -94.32 112.29 48.26
C LEU A 5 -93.67 111.96 46.90
N LEU A 6 -93.61 112.93 45.99
CA LEU A 6 -93.00 112.76 44.67
C LEU A 6 -91.47 112.60 44.78
N THR A 7 -90.83 113.37 45.66
CA THR A 7 -89.39 113.24 45.94
C THR A 7 -89.03 111.94 46.66
N LEU A 8 -89.89 111.42 47.56
CA LEU A 8 -89.66 110.11 48.21
C LEU A 8 -89.81 108.92 47.25
N LEU A 9 -90.62 109.05 46.19
CA LEU A 9 -90.78 108.04 45.13
C LEU A 9 -89.63 108.04 44.11
N LEU A 10 -88.95 109.18 43.91
CA LEU A 10 -87.83 109.32 42.97
C LEU A 10 -86.51 108.73 43.48
N VAL A 11 -86.26 108.77 44.79
CA VAL A 11 -85.04 108.21 45.41
C VAL A 11 -84.87 106.70 45.17
N PRO A 12 -85.89 105.83 45.36
CA PRO A 12 -85.76 104.41 45.07
C PRO A 12 -85.62 104.12 43.57
N ILE A 13 -86.21 104.92 42.69
CA ILE A 13 -86.09 104.76 41.23
C ILE A 13 -84.68 105.09 40.74
N ILE A 14 -84.08 106.18 41.24
CA ILE A 14 -82.68 106.56 40.92
C ILE A 14 -81.70 105.54 41.52
N SER A 15 -81.94 105.08 42.76
CA SER A 15 -81.13 104.04 43.40
C SER A 15 -81.22 102.70 42.64
N PHE A 16 -82.40 102.34 42.12
CA PHE A 16 -82.60 101.12 41.33
C PHE A 16 -81.93 101.22 39.95
N GLY A 17 -82.01 102.38 39.28
CA GLY A 17 -81.31 102.65 38.03
C GLY A 17 -79.79 102.63 38.17
N GLN A 18 -79.25 103.20 39.25
CA GLN A 18 -77.81 103.14 39.57
C GLN A 18 -77.35 101.70 39.89
N ASN A 19 -78.18 100.90 40.58
CA ASN A 19 -77.89 99.48 40.83
C ASN A 19 -77.87 98.67 39.52
N LYS A 20 -78.86 98.87 38.63
CA LYS A 20 -78.91 98.22 37.32
C LYS A 20 -77.74 98.62 36.43
N LYS A 21 -77.33 99.89 36.44
CA LYS A 21 -76.13 100.36 35.74
C LYS A 21 -74.86 99.66 36.23
N LYS A 22 -74.65 99.58 37.56
CA LYS A 22 -73.52 98.84 38.15
C LYS A 22 -73.54 97.34 37.78
N GLN A 23 -74.73 96.72 37.74
CA GLN A 23 -74.88 95.33 37.29
C GLN A 23 -74.49 95.15 35.82
N ILE A 24 -74.87 96.08 34.94
CA ILE A 24 -74.50 96.05 33.52
C ILE A 24 -72.99 96.28 33.34
N GLU A 25 -72.39 97.22 34.07
CA GLU A 25 -70.94 97.46 34.04
C GLU A 25 -70.16 96.22 34.51
N ALA A 26 -70.59 95.58 35.59
CA ALA A 26 -70.00 94.33 36.08
C ALA A 26 -70.16 93.17 35.09
N LEU A 27 -71.31 93.09 34.40
CA LEU A 27 -71.56 92.07 33.39
C LEU A 27 -70.68 92.30 32.15
N ASN A 28 -70.56 93.54 31.67
CA ASN A 28 -69.68 93.89 30.55
C ASN A 28 -68.23 93.59 30.88
N PHE A 29 -67.76 93.97 32.07
CA PHE A 29 -66.41 93.61 32.53
C PHE A 29 -66.19 92.09 32.56
N SER A 30 -67.19 91.32 33.02
CA SER A 30 -67.13 89.85 33.03
C SER A 30 -67.12 89.27 31.62
N LEU A 31 -67.88 89.86 30.69
CA LEU A 31 -67.91 89.48 29.28
C LEU A 31 -66.57 89.76 28.59
N ASP A 32 -65.98 90.93 28.82
CA ASP A 32 -64.68 91.31 28.29
C ASP A 32 -63.58 90.41 28.85
N SER A 33 -63.62 90.12 30.16
CA SER A 33 -62.70 89.18 30.81
C SER A 33 -62.83 87.78 30.22
N LEU A 34 -64.05 87.28 30.00
CA LEU A 34 -64.28 85.97 29.38
C LEU A 34 -63.77 85.93 27.94
N ASN A 35 -64.02 86.99 27.17
CA ASN A 35 -63.56 87.07 25.79
C ASN A 35 -62.02 87.13 25.72
N ASN A 36 -61.38 87.83 26.66
CA ASN A 36 -59.92 87.85 26.79
C ASN A 36 -59.35 86.46 27.13
N VAL A 37 -59.98 85.74 28.07
CA VAL A 37 -59.58 84.36 28.39
C VAL A 37 -59.77 83.43 27.18
N LEU A 38 -60.90 83.54 26.47
CA LEU A 38 -61.20 82.71 25.31
C LEU A 38 -60.20 82.96 24.16
N THR A 39 -59.94 84.23 23.84
CA THR A 39 -58.98 84.61 22.79
C THR A 39 -57.57 84.17 23.15
N THR A 40 -57.12 84.40 24.39
CA THR A 40 -55.82 83.94 24.87
C THR A 40 -55.69 82.41 24.80
N THR A 41 -56.72 81.68 25.25
CA THR A 41 -56.75 80.22 25.22
C THR A 41 -56.69 79.71 23.77
N ARG A 42 -57.50 80.27 22.88
CA ARG A 42 -57.52 79.93 21.46
C ARG A 42 -56.16 80.19 20.81
N ASP A 43 -55.55 81.34 21.06
CA ASP A 43 -54.27 81.72 20.47
C ASP A 43 -53.13 80.84 20.99
N ASN A 44 -53.16 80.42 22.27
CA ASN A 44 -52.23 79.44 22.81
C ASN A 44 -52.41 78.06 22.18
N SER A 45 -53.64 77.58 22.05
CA SER A 45 -53.92 76.31 21.36
C SER A 45 -53.48 76.33 19.89
N ILE A 46 -53.66 77.45 19.18
CA ILE A 46 -53.16 77.61 17.79
C ILE A 46 -51.64 77.48 17.74
N LYS A 47 -50.91 78.09 18.68
CA LYS A 47 -49.44 77.97 18.76
C LYS A 47 -49.00 76.53 19.02
N GLU A 48 -49.64 75.84 19.95
CA GLU A 48 -49.36 74.44 20.26
C GLU A 48 -49.63 73.52 19.06
N ILE A 49 -50.77 73.71 18.38
CA ILE A 49 -51.12 72.95 17.16
C ILE A 49 -50.09 73.19 16.05
N ASN A 50 -49.66 74.42 15.84
CA ASN A 50 -48.65 74.74 14.83
C ASN A 50 -47.29 74.11 15.18
N LEU A 51 -46.88 74.15 16.45
CA LEU A 51 -45.66 73.49 16.91
C LEU A 51 -45.72 71.97 16.68
N LEU A 52 -46.84 71.34 17.07
CA LEU A 52 -47.07 69.91 16.83
C LEU A 52 -47.02 69.57 15.35
N LYS A 53 -47.62 70.40 14.49
CA LYS A 53 -47.58 70.22 13.03
C LYS A 53 -46.15 70.25 12.50
N THR A 54 -45.35 71.24 12.89
CA THR A 54 -43.93 71.34 12.49
C THR A 54 -43.12 70.14 12.97
N ASN A 55 -43.38 69.64 14.19
CA ASN A 55 -42.74 68.44 14.71
C ASN A 55 -43.12 67.19 13.91
N ILE A 56 -44.40 67.03 13.55
CA ILE A 56 -44.89 65.94 12.71
C ILE A 56 -44.22 65.99 11.32
N ASP A 57 -44.16 67.16 10.68
CA ASP A 57 -43.52 67.33 9.38
C ASP A 57 -42.03 66.97 9.43
N SER A 58 -41.34 67.37 10.50
CA SER A 58 -39.93 67.04 10.72
C SER A 58 -39.70 65.54 10.92
N LEU A 59 -40.57 64.88 11.69
CA LEU A 59 -40.52 63.43 11.90
C LEU A 59 -40.79 62.66 10.60
N ASN A 60 -41.77 63.09 9.80
CA ASN A 60 -42.06 62.46 8.51
C ASN A 60 -40.87 62.55 7.55
N ASN A 61 -40.21 63.71 7.47
CA ASN A 61 -39.01 63.88 6.64
C ASN A 61 -37.86 62.97 7.10
N PHE A 62 -37.67 62.80 8.42
CA PHE A 62 -36.67 61.90 8.96
C PHE A 62 -36.97 60.44 8.62
N ILE A 63 -38.24 60.01 8.79
CA ILE A 63 -38.70 58.67 8.43
C ILE A 63 -38.47 58.40 6.93
N ASP A 64 -38.81 59.35 6.06
CA ASP A 64 -38.60 59.22 4.61
C ASP A 64 -37.12 59.11 4.25
N TYR A 65 -36.25 59.87 4.92
CA TYR A 65 -34.81 59.81 4.74
C TYR A 65 -34.26 58.42 5.13
N GLU A 66 -34.61 57.93 6.33
CA GLU A 66 -34.16 56.62 6.80
C GLU A 66 -34.71 55.48 5.93
N ASN A 67 -35.97 55.57 5.48
CA ASN A 67 -36.53 54.58 4.56
C ASN A 67 -35.79 54.53 3.22
N LYS A 68 -35.44 55.69 2.64
CA LYS A 68 -34.64 55.75 1.40
C LYS A 68 -33.25 55.16 1.60
N LYS A 69 -32.60 55.45 2.73
CA LYS A 69 -31.30 54.90 3.08
C LYS A 69 -31.34 53.38 3.22
N ASN A 70 -32.28 52.86 4.01
CA ASN A 70 -32.47 51.41 4.20
C ASN A 70 -32.79 50.68 2.89
N THR A 71 -33.56 51.32 2.00
CA THR A 71 -33.86 50.75 0.67
C THR A 71 -32.60 50.58 -0.17
N LYS A 72 -31.72 51.59 -0.21
CA LYS A 72 -30.45 51.52 -0.94
C LYS A 72 -29.51 50.46 -0.36
N GLU A 73 -29.44 50.36 0.96
CA GLU A 73 -28.62 49.35 1.64
C GLU A 73 -29.12 47.93 1.33
N LYS A 74 -30.43 47.71 1.37
CA LYS A 74 -31.06 46.43 1.00
C LYS A 74 -30.75 46.05 -0.44
N GLU A 75 -30.83 46.99 -1.38
CA GLU A 75 -30.50 46.76 -2.78
C GLU A 75 -29.02 46.38 -2.97
N PHE A 76 -28.12 47.09 -2.29
CA PHE A 76 -26.69 46.80 -2.31
C PHE A 76 -26.39 45.39 -1.78
N LEU A 77 -26.95 45.01 -0.63
CA LEU A 77 -26.79 43.68 -0.04
C LEU A 77 -27.36 42.59 -0.95
N ASN A 78 -28.52 42.80 -1.57
CA ASN A 78 -29.10 41.86 -2.53
C ASN A 78 -28.17 41.64 -3.74
N ASN A 79 -27.56 42.70 -4.26
CA ASN A 79 -26.60 42.59 -5.36
C ASN A 79 -25.36 41.78 -4.97
N GLN A 80 -24.86 41.94 -3.74
CA GLN A 80 -23.77 41.12 -3.22
C GLN A 80 -24.15 39.64 -3.10
N ILE A 81 -25.32 39.35 -2.52
CA ILE A 81 -25.84 37.98 -2.38
C ILE A 81 -25.96 37.31 -3.75
N ASN A 82 -26.51 38.00 -4.75
CA ASN A 82 -26.64 37.48 -6.10
C ASN A 82 -25.29 37.18 -6.76
N SER A 83 -24.27 38.02 -6.50
CA SER A 83 -22.90 37.79 -6.97
C SER A 83 -22.28 36.55 -6.32
N LEU A 84 -22.45 36.40 -5.00
CA LEU A 84 -21.95 35.24 -4.25
C LEU A 84 -22.62 33.94 -4.71
N ASN A 85 -23.94 33.92 -4.88
CA ASN A 85 -24.68 32.76 -5.37
C ASN A 85 -24.20 32.30 -6.77
N LYS A 86 -23.85 33.25 -7.65
CA LYS A 86 -23.28 32.92 -8.96
C LYS A 86 -21.90 32.26 -8.83
N LYS A 87 -21.05 32.76 -7.92
CA LYS A 87 -19.72 32.18 -7.65
C LYS A 87 -19.83 30.78 -7.05
N GLU A 88 -20.74 30.58 -6.10
CA GLU A 88 -21.01 29.28 -5.49
C GLU A 88 -21.46 28.26 -6.54
N LYS A 89 -22.40 28.62 -7.42
CA LYS A 89 -22.85 27.74 -8.51
C LYS A 89 -21.72 27.36 -9.46
N LEU A 90 -20.81 28.30 -9.76
CA LEU A 90 -19.64 28.01 -10.60
C LEU A 90 -18.65 27.08 -9.87
N LEU A 91 -18.45 27.27 -8.57
CA LEU A 91 -17.57 26.43 -7.77
C LEU A 91 -18.10 24.99 -7.70
N ASN A 92 -19.39 24.81 -7.48
CA ASN A 92 -20.03 23.49 -7.45
C ASN A 92 -19.84 22.74 -8.78
N LYS A 93 -20.03 23.43 -9.93
CA LYS A 93 -19.74 22.83 -11.25
C LYS A 93 -18.28 22.38 -11.40
N LYS A 94 -17.33 23.14 -10.85
CA LYS A 94 -15.91 22.77 -10.89
C LYS A 94 -15.64 21.55 -10.00
N ILE A 95 -16.25 21.48 -8.82
CA ILE A 95 -16.16 20.33 -7.92
C ILE A 95 -16.68 19.07 -8.59
N ASP A 96 -17.86 19.13 -9.23
CA ASP A 96 -18.45 17.99 -9.95
C ASP A 96 -17.53 17.49 -11.07
N SER A 97 -16.95 18.42 -11.84
CA SER A 97 -16.01 18.07 -12.90
C SER A 97 -14.75 17.40 -12.34
N LEU A 98 -14.17 17.93 -11.25
CA LEU A 98 -12.99 17.34 -10.61
C LEU A 98 -13.28 15.93 -10.07
N ASN A 99 -14.43 15.73 -9.44
CA ASN A 99 -14.83 14.43 -8.94
C ASN A 99 -14.97 13.40 -10.07
N SER A 100 -15.51 13.80 -11.23
CA SER A 100 -15.57 12.93 -12.41
C SER A 100 -14.17 12.53 -12.90
N PHE A 101 -13.22 13.46 -12.93
CA PHE A 101 -11.82 13.16 -13.28
C PHE A 101 -11.16 12.22 -12.29
N LEU A 102 -11.37 12.41 -10.98
CA LEU A 102 -10.82 11.54 -9.94
C LEU A 102 -11.32 10.11 -10.07
N VAL A 103 -12.61 9.90 -10.32
CA VAL A 103 -13.17 8.56 -10.56
C VAL A 103 -12.53 7.90 -11.77
N LYS A 104 -12.34 8.65 -12.87
CA LYS A 104 -11.68 8.13 -14.08
C LYS A 104 -10.24 7.70 -13.80
N LEU A 105 -9.45 8.54 -13.13
CA LEU A 105 -8.07 8.22 -12.76
C LEU A 105 -7.98 7.02 -11.81
N SER A 106 -8.91 6.92 -10.85
CA SER A 106 -8.97 5.77 -9.95
C SER A 106 -9.21 4.46 -10.71
N ASN A 107 -10.09 4.47 -11.71
CA ASN A 107 -10.35 3.29 -12.54
C ASN A 107 -9.14 2.91 -13.40
N GLU A 108 -8.47 3.90 -14.00
CA GLU A 108 -7.25 3.68 -14.79
C GLU A 108 -6.13 3.07 -13.93
N ASN A 109 -5.92 3.56 -12.71
CA ASN A 109 -4.95 3.00 -11.77
C ASN A 109 -5.26 1.55 -11.38
N ASN A 110 -6.53 1.21 -11.15
CA ASN A 110 -6.93 -0.16 -10.83
C ASN A 110 -6.62 -1.12 -12.00
N ILE A 111 -6.90 -0.71 -13.24
CA ILE A 111 -6.59 -1.50 -14.44
C ILE A 111 -5.08 -1.71 -14.58
N LEU A 112 -4.27 -0.66 -14.34
CA LEU A 112 -2.81 -0.77 -14.37
C LEU A 112 -2.29 -1.75 -13.31
N GLY A 113 -2.86 -1.74 -12.10
CA GLY A 113 -2.53 -2.70 -11.04
C GLY A 113 -2.74 -4.15 -11.47
N LEU A 114 -3.92 -4.46 -12.05
CA LEU A 114 -4.24 -5.80 -12.56
C LEU A 114 -3.28 -6.26 -13.67
N ASN A 115 -2.91 -5.35 -14.58
CA ASN A 115 -1.96 -5.66 -15.65
C ASN A 115 -0.56 -5.97 -15.11
N ILE A 116 -0.10 -5.23 -14.11
CA ILE A 116 1.21 -5.48 -13.46
C ILE A 116 1.22 -6.86 -12.82
N ASP A 117 0.16 -7.25 -12.11
CA ASP A 117 0.09 -8.55 -11.45
C ASP A 117 0.03 -9.70 -12.46
N SER A 118 -0.69 -9.53 -13.57
CA SER A 118 -0.68 -10.48 -14.68
C SER A 118 0.71 -10.66 -15.29
N LEU A 119 1.42 -9.56 -15.55
CA LEU A 119 2.77 -9.59 -16.12
C LEU A 119 3.78 -10.26 -15.18
N LYS A 120 3.69 -10.03 -13.86
CA LYS A 120 4.53 -10.72 -12.87
C LYS A 120 4.32 -12.24 -12.88
N LEU A 121 3.07 -12.67 -13.02
CA LEU A 121 2.73 -14.10 -13.09
C LEU A 121 3.28 -14.75 -14.37
N GLU A 122 3.14 -14.08 -15.51
CA GLU A 122 3.69 -14.52 -16.80
C GLU A 122 5.23 -14.63 -16.75
N LEU A 123 5.90 -13.63 -16.18
CA LEU A 123 7.36 -13.62 -16.05
C LEU A 123 7.86 -14.80 -15.19
N THR A 124 7.20 -15.04 -14.06
CA THR A 124 7.54 -16.15 -13.16
C THR A 124 7.36 -17.50 -13.86
N THR A 125 6.24 -17.67 -14.58
CA THR A 125 5.93 -18.89 -15.32
C THR A 125 6.91 -19.14 -16.47
N SER A 126 7.24 -18.10 -17.22
CA SER A 126 8.19 -18.17 -18.34
C SER A 126 9.61 -18.49 -17.87
N THR A 127 10.06 -17.87 -16.78
CA THR A 127 11.37 -18.13 -16.16
C THR A 127 11.48 -19.59 -15.73
N ASN A 128 10.47 -20.11 -15.03
CA ASN A 128 10.45 -21.50 -14.58
C ASN A 128 10.46 -22.49 -15.76
N LYS A 129 9.69 -22.21 -16.82
CA LYS A 129 9.66 -23.04 -18.02
C LYS A 129 11.02 -23.04 -18.76
N GLY A 130 11.68 -21.88 -18.84
CA GLY A 130 13.00 -21.73 -19.43
C GLY A 130 14.08 -22.52 -18.69
N VAL A 131 14.11 -22.40 -17.36
CA VAL A 131 15.05 -23.14 -16.49
C VAL A 131 14.83 -24.66 -16.62
N LEU A 132 13.58 -25.13 -16.57
CA LEU A 132 13.27 -26.55 -16.76
C LEU A 132 13.71 -27.08 -18.13
N GLN A 133 13.59 -26.29 -19.20
CA GLN A 133 14.09 -26.69 -20.51
C GLN A 133 15.63 -26.75 -20.55
N LEU A 134 16.32 -25.79 -19.93
CA LEU A 134 17.78 -25.78 -19.85
C LEU A 134 18.30 -26.99 -19.06
N ILE A 135 17.68 -27.34 -17.94
CA ILE A 135 18.01 -28.54 -17.15
C ILE A 135 17.83 -29.80 -18.01
N LYS A 136 16.69 -29.95 -18.70
CA LYS A 136 16.43 -31.11 -19.57
C LYS A 136 17.44 -31.25 -20.71
N ARG A 137 17.86 -30.15 -21.33
CA ARG A 137 18.89 -30.15 -22.38
C ARG A 137 20.26 -30.50 -21.81
N SER A 138 20.60 -29.90 -20.68
CA SER A 138 21.88 -30.10 -20.00
C SER A 138 22.06 -31.55 -19.53
N ARG A 139 20.99 -32.18 -19.02
CA ARG A 139 21.01 -33.59 -18.58
C ARG A 139 21.34 -34.57 -19.70
N ASN A 140 20.94 -34.26 -20.93
CA ASN A 140 21.25 -35.07 -22.09
C ASN A 140 22.49 -34.58 -22.84
N SER A 141 23.28 -33.68 -22.24
CA SER A 141 24.48 -33.16 -22.88
C SER A 141 25.59 -34.20 -22.91
N THR A 142 26.31 -34.24 -24.03
CA THR A 142 27.53 -35.04 -24.16
C THR A 142 28.72 -34.38 -23.47
N ASN A 143 28.66 -33.06 -23.23
CA ASN A 143 29.65 -32.33 -22.46
C ASN A 143 29.42 -32.57 -20.96
N PHE A 144 30.43 -33.11 -20.29
CA PHE A 144 30.29 -33.48 -18.87
C PHE A 144 29.99 -32.28 -17.96
N LYS A 145 30.58 -31.10 -18.20
CA LYS A 145 30.30 -29.90 -17.40
C LYS A 145 28.83 -29.48 -17.50
N SER A 146 28.26 -29.52 -18.71
CA SER A 146 26.84 -29.23 -18.92
C SER A 146 25.94 -30.28 -18.26
N PHE A 147 26.26 -31.57 -18.40
CA PHE A 147 25.56 -32.63 -17.68
C PHE A 147 25.63 -32.44 -16.15
N LEU A 148 26.81 -32.12 -15.65
CA LEU A 148 27.07 -31.92 -14.23
C LEU A 148 26.26 -30.75 -13.67
N PHE A 149 26.12 -29.66 -14.42
CA PHE A 149 25.25 -28.56 -14.03
C PHE A 149 23.82 -29.05 -13.76
N SER A 150 23.21 -29.84 -14.65
CA SER A 150 21.87 -30.39 -14.40
C SER A 150 21.84 -31.37 -13.22
N PHE A 151 22.87 -32.21 -13.07
CA PHE A 151 22.97 -33.15 -11.95
C PHE A 151 22.97 -32.41 -10.62
N VAL A 152 23.88 -31.44 -10.44
CA VAL A 152 24.00 -30.62 -9.22
C VAL A 152 22.68 -29.89 -8.94
N VAL A 153 22.02 -29.32 -9.96
CA VAL A 153 20.77 -28.58 -9.78
C VAL A 153 19.60 -29.49 -9.36
N GLU A 154 19.38 -30.63 -10.04
CA GLU A 154 18.26 -31.52 -9.71
C GLU A 154 18.53 -32.32 -8.44
N VAL A 155 19.72 -32.94 -8.34
CA VAL A 155 20.08 -33.87 -7.26
C VAL A 155 20.51 -33.13 -5.99
N GLY A 156 21.15 -31.98 -6.12
CA GLY A 156 21.59 -31.16 -4.98
C GLY A 156 20.45 -30.58 -4.14
N SER A 157 19.22 -30.59 -4.65
CA SER A 157 18.01 -30.18 -3.92
C SER A 157 17.39 -31.30 -3.07
N LEU A 158 17.85 -32.54 -3.23
CA LEU A 158 17.34 -33.69 -2.50
C LEU A 158 17.75 -33.62 -1.03
N ASP A 159 16.80 -33.91 -0.15
CA ASP A 159 17.13 -34.29 1.22
C ASP A 159 17.64 -35.74 1.23
N ASN A 160 18.69 -35.99 2.00
CA ASN A 160 19.29 -37.32 2.19
C ASN A 160 19.63 -38.03 0.86
N PHE A 161 20.63 -37.51 0.13
CA PHE A 161 21.02 -38.03 -1.18
C PHE A 161 21.34 -39.53 -1.15
N SER A 162 22.01 -40.04 -0.10
CA SER A 162 22.32 -41.47 0.04
C SER A 162 21.07 -42.35 0.00
N GLU A 163 20.02 -41.99 0.74
CA GLU A 163 18.75 -42.72 0.75
C GLU A 163 18.06 -42.69 -0.61
N GLN A 164 18.01 -41.51 -1.22
CA GLN A 164 17.41 -41.32 -2.55
C GLN A 164 18.17 -42.12 -3.62
N TYR A 165 19.49 -42.24 -3.48
CA TYR A 165 20.35 -43.00 -4.36
C TYR A 165 20.14 -44.51 -4.21
N ALA A 166 20.15 -45.01 -2.96
CA ALA A 166 19.87 -46.42 -2.65
C ALA A 166 18.49 -46.86 -3.17
N ASN A 167 17.48 -46.02 -2.96
CA ASN A 167 16.10 -46.30 -3.38
C ASN A 167 15.82 -45.98 -4.86
N SER A 168 16.82 -45.49 -5.62
CA SER A 168 16.68 -45.07 -7.01
C SER A 168 15.45 -44.18 -7.25
N SER A 169 15.33 -43.11 -6.46
CA SER A 169 14.18 -42.19 -6.54
C SER A 169 13.99 -41.60 -7.94
N GLU A 170 12.81 -41.05 -8.23
CA GLU A 170 12.49 -40.53 -9.57
C GLU A 170 13.53 -39.51 -10.08
N ILE A 171 14.12 -38.72 -9.19
CA ILE A 171 15.17 -37.76 -9.55
C ILE A 171 16.47 -38.50 -9.88
N ILE A 172 16.91 -39.44 -9.03
CA ILE A 172 18.13 -40.23 -9.25
C ILE A 172 18.04 -41.11 -10.50
N ALA A 173 16.88 -41.74 -10.73
CA ALA A 173 16.63 -42.62 -11.88
C ALA A 173 16.83 -41.92 -13.24
N LYS A 174 16.79 -40.58 -13.29
CA LYS A 174 17.11 -39.79 -14.50
C LYS A 174 18.61 -39.75 -14.80
N TYR A 175 19.44 -40.08 -13.82
CA TYR A 175 20.90 -39.99 -13.86
C TYR A 175 21.59 -41.35 -13.74
N THR A 176 20.85 -42.44 -13.50
CA THR A 176 21.40 -43.80 -13.43
C THR A 176 20.94 -44.61 -14.65
N ASN A 177 21.59 -45.76 -14.88
CA ASN A 177 21.20 -46.68 -15.94
C ASN A 177 21.42 -48.11 -15.48
N SER A 178 20.41 -48.97 -15.63
CA SER A 178 20.47 -50.37 -15.22
C SER A 178 21.59 -51.16 -15.90
N LYS A 179 22.05 -50.72 -17.08
CA LYS A 179 23.22 -51.30 -17.77
C LYS A 179 24.49 -51.16 -16.94
N PHE A 180 24.71 -50.01 -16.30
CA PHE A 180 25.93 -49.74 -15.52
C PHE A 180 25.76 -50.10 -14.04
N GLY A 181 24.51 -50.18 -13.59
CA GLY A 181 24.18 -50.42 -12.19
C GLY A 181 24.51 -49.23 -11.31
N THR A 182 24.25 -49.41 -10.02
CA THR A 182 24.63 -48.49 -8.94
C THR A 182 25.46 -49.24 -7.91
N GLY A 183 26.23 -48.53 -7.10
CA GLY A 183 27.02 -49.14 -6.05
C GLY A 183 27.70 -48.12 -5.15
N TYR A 184 28.09 -48.57 -3.98
CA TYR A 184 28.68 -47.75 -2.93
C TYR A 184 29.98 -48.37 -2.45
N TYR A 185 31.08 -47.62 -2.57
CA TYR A 185 32.34 -47.99 -1.95
C TYR A 185 32.36 -47.48 -0.52
N SER A 186 32.58 -48.40 0.42
CA SER A 186 32.71 -48.13 1.85
C SER A 186 33.88 -48.90 2.43
N ASN A 187 34.50 -48.33 3.46
CA ASN A 187 35.58 -48.98 4.21
C ASN A 187 35.09 -49.40 5.60
N PRO A 188 34.87 -50.70 5.86
CA PRO A 188 34.51 -51.20 7.18
C PRO A 188 35.71 -51.38 8.14
N GLY A 189 36.88 -50.80 7.84
CA GLY A 189 38.04 -50.76 8.74
C GLY A 189 39.28 -51.57 8.30
N ALA A 190 39.41 -51.93 7.02
CA ALA A 190 40.62 -52.59 6.52
C ALA A 190 40.87 -52.34 5.03
N LEU A 191 39.82 -52.50 4.20
CA LEU A 191 39.88 -52.31 2.76
C LEU A 191 38.56 -51.74 2.24
N CYS A 192 38.65 -51.01 1.13
CA CYS A 192 37.51 -50.43 0.44
C CYS A 192 36.73 -51.51 -0.33
N TYR A 193 35.46 -51.73 0.03
CA TYR A 193 34.58 -52.71 -0.62
C TYR A 193 33.46 -52.02 -1.40
N LEU A 194 33.09 -52.59 -2.55
CA LEU A 194 31.92 -52.16 -3.33
C LEU A 194 30.70 -52.98 -2.91
N PHE A 195 29.68 -52.29 -2.40
CA PHE A 195 28.37 -52.81 -2.11
C PHE A 195 27.43 -52.52 -3.28
N LYS A 196 26.92 -53.57 -3.94
CA LYS A 196 26.00 -53.45 -5.09
C LYS A 196 24.53 -53.53 -4.67
N ASP A 197 24.22 -54.35 -3.67
CA ASP A 197 22.91 -54.39 -3.03
C ASP A 197 22.92 -53.36 -1.89
N ILE A 198 22.61 -52.11 -2.25
CA ILE A 198 22.73 -50.97 -1.34
C ILE A 198 21.50 -50.94 -0.42
N GLU A 199 21.68 -51.38 0.83
CA GLU A 199 20.75 -51.08 1.92
C GLU A 199 21.16 -49.77 2.59
N PHE A 200 20.20 -48.85 2.78
CA PHE A 200 20.48 -47.51 3.32
C PHE A 200 21.17 -47.54 4.69
N ASP A 201 20.84 -48.50 5.55
CA ASP A 201 21.40 -48.65 6.90
C ASP A 201 22.92 -48.84 6.92
N ASN A 202 23.51 -49.24 5.79
CA ASN A 202 24.96 -49.48 5.64
C ASN A 202 25.68 -48.33 4.92
N MET A 203 24.97 -47.25 4.55
CA MET A 203 25.55 -46.09 3.89
C MET A 203 25.84 -44.95 4.86
N VAL A 204 26.91 -44.21 4.58
CA VAL A 204 27.09 -42.90 5.21
C VAL A 204 26.07 -41.93 4.61
N ILE A 205 25.45 -41.14 5.49
CA ILE A 205 24.48 -40.12 5.11
C ILE A 205 25.22 -38.97 4.43
N ILE A 206 25.05 -38.86 3.12
CA ILE A 206 25.56 -37.77 2.31
C ILE A 206 24.40 -36.82 2.03
N ASP A 207 24.57 -35.57 2.42
CA ASP A 207 23.68 -34.48 2.02
C ASP A 207 24.41 -33.55 1.06
N LEU A 208 24.03 -33.64 -0.22
CA LEU A 208 24.62 -32.83 -1.28
C LEU A 208 24.36 -31.34 -1.08
N LYS A 209 23.27 -30.93 -0.41
CA LYS A 209 22.96 -29.51 -0.15
C LYS A 209 24.11 -28.76 0.50
N ASN A 210 24.88 -29.44 1.36
CA ASN A 210 26.03 -28.90 2.07
C ASN A 210 27.22 -28.50 1.18
N TYR A 211 27.21 -28.91 -0.10
CA TYR A 211 28.28 -28.68 -1.06
C TYR A 211 27.83 -27.84 -2.27
N MET A 212 26.54 -27.52 -2.40
CA MET A 212 25.99 -26.87 -3.60
C MET A 212 26.44 -25.42 -3.80
N ASN A 213 26.95 -24.78 -2.73
CA ASN A 213 27.50 -23.43 -2.80
C ASN A 213 29.01 -23.40 -3.07
N LEU A 214 29.68 -24.56 -3.15
CA LEU A 214 31.11 -24.64 -3.39
C LEU A 214 31.44 -24.39 -4.88
N PRO A 215 32.60 -23.78 -5.19
CA PRO A 215 33.02 -23.58 -6.57
C PRO A 215 33.28 -24.90 -7.30
N LEU A 216 33.18 -24.87 -8.64
CA LEU A 216 33.40 -26.02 -9.52
C LEU A 216 34.72 -25.88 -10.29
N TYR A 217 35.62 -26.84 -10.13
CA TYR A 217 36.96 -26.87 -10.73
C TYR A 217 37.11 -28.06 -11.70
N ASN A 218 37.77 -27.82 -12.84
CA ASN A 218 38.04 -28.83 -13.88
C ASN A 218 39.49 -29.34 -13.77
N GLU A 219 39.82 -29.90 -12.61
CA GLU A 219 41.13 -30.44 -12.32
C GLU A 219 41.01 -31.58 -11.30
N LYS A 220 42.08 -32.36 -11.19
CA LYS A 220 42.15 -33.43 -10.21
C LYS A 220 42.50 -32.83 -8.84
N VAL A 221 41.90 -33.36 -7.77
CA VAL A 221 42.38 -33.08 -6.41
C VAL A 221 43.76 -33.70 -6.21
N VAL A 222 44.66 -32.93 -5.61
CA VAL A 222 45.97 -33.31 -5.10
C VAL A 222 45.80 -33.54 -3.61
N ASP A 223 46.17 -34.72 -3.14
CA ASP A 223 45.93 -35.19 -1.78
C ASP A 223 44.43 -35.15 -1.43
N GLY A 224 44.06 -34.90 -0.18
CA GLY A 224 42.68 -34.81 0.32
C GLY A 224 42.05 -36.14 0.75
N PHE A 225 42.58 -37.29 0.34
CA PHE A 225 42.01 -38.59 0.73
C PHE A 225 42.57 -39.07 2.08
N CYS A 226 43.86 -39.40 2.15
CA CYS A 226 44.54 -39.80 3.40
C CYS A 226 45.43 -38.70 4.00
N GLU A 227 45.69 -37.66 3.21
CA GLU A 227 46.51 -36.52 3.58
C GLU A 227 45.69 -35.26 3.31
N PRO A 228 45.80 -34.19 4.10
CA PRO A 228 45.06 -32.97 3.85
C PRO A 228 45.47 -32.33 2.51
N SER A 229 44.49 -31.89 1.73
CA SER A 229 44.72 -31.11 0.52
C SER A 229 45.08 -29.67 0.86
N LYS A 230 45.79 -29.00 -0.05
CA LYS A 230 46.04 -27.55 0.00
C LYS A 230 45.15 -26.75 -0.96
N GLN A 231 44.29 -27.45 -1.69
CA GLN A 231 43.35 -26.82 -2.63
C GLN A 231 42.15 -26.25 -1.88
N GLU A 232 41.49 -25.25 -2.49
CA GLU A 232 40.30 -24.63 -1.90
C GLU A 232 39.11 -25.60 -1.88
N ASP A 233 38.22 -25.47 -0.90
CA ASP A 233 36.96 -26.23 -0.85
C ASP A 233 36.21 -26.11 -2.19
N GLY A 234 35.73 -27.24 -2.70
CA GLY A 234 35.26 -27.27 -4.08
C GLY A 234 34.76 -28.61 -4.57
N LEU A 235 34.07 -28.55 -5.70
CA LEU A 235 33.70 -29.69 -6.52
C LEU A 235 34.74 -29.85 -7.62
N TYR A 236 35.51 -30.93 -7.57
CA TYR A 236 36.62 -31.15 -8.50
C TYR A 236 36.28 -32.29 -9.43
N TYR A 237 36.07 -31.99 -10.72
CA TYR A 237 35.80 -33.03 -11.71
C TYR A 237 36.98 -33.23 -12.67
N ASN A 238 37.25 -34.49 -12.98
CA ASN A 238 38.34 -34.86 -13.87
C ASN A 238 38.05 -36.17 -14.60
N LYS A 239 38.67 -36.33 -15.77
CA LYS A 239 38.66 -37.60 -16.50
C LYS A 239 39.47 -38.64 -15.72
N ILE A 240 38.98 -39.87 -15.67
CA ILE A 240 39.70 -41.01 -15.12
C ILE A 240 39.78 -42.13 -16.16
N ASN A 241 40.82 -42.95 -16.07
CA ASN A 241 41.03 -44.05 -17.02
C ASN A 241 40.36 -45.35 -16.55
N ARG A 242 40.34 -45.57 -15.23
CA ARG A 242 39.78 -46.76 -14.56
C ARG A 242 38.92 -46.33 -13.38
N LEU A 243 37.90 -47.12 -13.07
CA LEU A 243 37.15 -47.01 -11.82
C LEU A 243 37.98 -47.59 -10.66
N PRO A 244 37.64 -47.29 -9.39
CA PRO A 244 38.29 -47.92 -8.26
C PRO A 244 38.22 -49.45 -8.37
N PRO A 245 39.28 -50.20 -8.00
CA PRO A 245 39.24 -51.64 -8.02
C PRO A 245 38.19 -52.17 -7.04
N HIS A 246 37.52 -53.26 -7.43
CA HIS A 246 36.62 -54.01 -6.57
C HIS A 246 37.26 -55.35 -6.23
N TYR A 247 37.11 -55.79 -4.98
CA TYR A 247 37.62 -57.06 -4.49
C TYR A 247 36.47 -57.92 -3.97
N ASP A 248 36.55 -59.24 -4.19
CA ASP A 248 35.66 -60.20 -3.52
C ASP A 248 36.07 -60.42 -2.06
N GLU A 249 35.32 -61.26 -1.34
CA GLU A 249 35.60 -61.63 0.06
C GLU A 249 36.97 -62.31 0.24
N GLU A 250 37.57 -62.84 -0.83
CA GLU A 250 38.90 -63.47 -0.85
C GLU A 250 40.01 -62.50 -1.33
N PHE A 251 39.73 -61.19 -1.41
CA PHE A 251 40.64 -60.16 -1.90
C PHE A 251 41.10 -60.32 -3.35
N ARG A 252 40.35 -61.08 -4.16
CA ARG A 252 40.61 -61.18 -5.60
C ARG A 252 39.97 -59.99 -6.29
N LYS A 253 40.75 -59.34 -7.15
CA LYS A 253 40.25 -58.25 -7.98
C LYS A 253 39.16 -58.79 -8.91
N ILE A 254 37.98 -58.19 -8.84
CA ILE A 254 36.88 -58.45 -9.77
C ILE A 254 37.01 -57.48 -10.94
N ASP A 255 37.08 -58.03 -12.16
CA ASP A 255 37.11 -57.21 -13.37
C ASP A 255 35.81 -56.42 -13.52
N GLN A 256 35.94 -55.12 -13.77
CA GLN A 256 34.80 -54.26 -13.96
C GLN A 256 34.40 -54.22 -15.44
N PRO A 257 33.12 -54.45 -15.78
CA PRO A 257 32.67 -54.67 -17.15
C PRO A 257 32.67 -53.40 -18.04
N PHE A 258 33.21 -52.27 -17.56
CA PHE A 258 33.10 -50.96 -18.22
C PHE A 258 34.44 -50.24 -18.43
N GLU A 259 35.55 -50.98 -18.49
CA GLU A 259 36.88 -50.39 -18.67
C GLU A 259 37.05 -49.62 -19.99
N ASP A 260 36.29 -49.95 -21.04
CA ASP A 260 36.39 -49.26 -22.34
C ASP A 260 35.58 -47.96 -22.44
N TYR A 261 34.70 -47.66 -21.47
CA TYR A 261 33.86 -46.47 -21.51
C TYR A 261 34.61 -45.22 -21.00
N ASN A 262 34.19 -44.03 -21.46
CA ASN A 262 34.68 -42.78 -20.88
C ASN A 262 34.15 -42.64 -19.44
N LYS A 263 35.03 -42.18 -18.55
CA LYS A 263 34.73 -42.06 -17.12
C LYS A 263 35.12 -40.68 -16.62
N MET A 264 34.32 -40.16 -15.70
CA MET A 264 34.60 -38.94 -14.95
C MET A 264 34.42 -39.23 -13.47
N SER A 265 35.27 -38.63 -12.63
CA SER A 265 35.08 -38.54 -11.19
C SER A 265 34.72 -37.13 -10.79
N ILE A 266 34.02 -36.98 -9.67
CA ILE A 266 33.78 -35.72 -8.99
C ILE A 266 34.11 -35.90 -7.52
N ASN A 267 35.13 -35.22 -7.05
CA ASN A 267 35.53 -35.21 -5.65
C ASN A 267 34.87 -34.01 -4.96
N PHE A 268 34.29 -34.25 -3.79
CA PHE A 268 33.70 -33.23 -2.93
C PHE A 268 34.70 -32.89 -1.83
N LEU A 269 35.54 -31.88 -2.08
CA LEU A 269 36.59 -31.43 -1.16
C LEU A 269 36.02 -30.37 -0.22
N LYS A 270 36.14 -30.60 1.08
CA LYS A 270 35.73 -29.65 2.12
C LYS A 270 36.56 -29.85 3.38
N ASP A 271 36.95 -28.76 4.04
CA ASP A 271 37.73 -28.79 5.28
C ASP A 271 39.04 -29.59 5.10
N ASP A 272 39.72 -29.38 3.98
CA ASP A 272 40.97 -30.04 3.54
C ASP A 272 40.84 -31.53 3.12
N TYR A 273 39.67 -32.16 3.24
CA TYR A 273 39.48 -33.59 2.92
C TYR A 273 38.41 -33.85 1.84
N ILE A 274 38.62 -34.91 1.06
CA ILE A 274 37.64 -35.44 0.12
C ILE A 274 36.62 -36.22 0.93
N ASN A 275 35.42 -35.67 1.08
CA ASN A 275 34.38 -36.30 1.88
C ASN A 275 33.72 -37.48 1.16
N PHE A 276 33.66 -37.44 -0.18
CA PHE A 276 33.25 -38.56 -1.03
C PHE A 276 33.54 -38.23 -2.50
N THR A 277 33.48 -39.25 -3.34
CA THR A 277 33.65 -39.18 -4.78
C THR A 277 32.44 -39.77 -5.50
N LEU A 278 32.00 -39.12 -6.56
CA LEU A 278 30.99 -39.65 -7.47
C LEU A 278 31.63 -40.05 -8.80
N TYR A 279 31.31 -41.26 -9.29
CA TYR A 279 31.81 -41.77 -10.56
C TYR A 279 30.73 -41.85 -11.61
N PHE A 280 31.06 -41.36 -12.80
CA PHE A 280 30.15 -41.31 -13.94
C PHE A 280 30.74 -42.03 -15.14
N ILE A 281 29.89 -42.77 -15.84
CA ILE A 281 30.22 -43.48 -17.07
C ILE A 281 29.43 -42.87 -18.22
N GLN A 282 30.10 -42.68 -19.37
CA GLN A 282 29.45 -42.28 -20.60
C GLN A 282 29.08 -43.51 -21.44
N ASP A 283 27.83 -43.65 -21.88
CA ASP A 283 27.43 -44.71 -22.81
C ASP A 283 27.85 -44.45 -24.26
N ASN A 284 27.49 -45.40 -25.14
CA ASN A 284 27.77 -45.31 -26.58
C ASN A 284 26.99 -44.17 -27.26
N ASP A 285 25.85 -43.76 -26.70
CA ASP A 285 25.06 -42.61 -27.14
C ASP A 285 25.57 -41.28 -26.57
N LYS A 286 26.75 -41.32 -25.93
CA LYS A 286 27.46 -40.19 -25.32
C LYS A 286 26.73 -39.57 -24.12
N LYS A 287 25.80 -40.28 -23.50
CA LYS A 287 25.10 -39.85 -22.28
C LYS A 287 25.85 -40.27 -21.04
N TRP A 288 25.88 -39.41 -20.03
CA TRP A 288 26.54 -39.66 -18.76
C TRP A 288 25.57 -40.21 -17.73
N TYR A 289 26.02 -41.17 -16.93
CA TYR A 289 25.26 -41.76 -15.84
C TYR A 289 26.11 -41.88 -14.59
N LEU A 290 25.52 -41.57 -13.44
CA LEU A 290 26.07 -41.87 -12.13
C LEU A 290 26.08 -43.38 -11.94
N THR A 291 27.22 -43.93 -11.53
CA THR A 291 27.41 -45.37 -11.36
C THR A 291 27.83 -45.71 -9.94
N TYR A 292 28.81 -45.01 -9.37
CA TYR A 292 29.29 -45.32 -8.03
C TYR A 292 29.43 -44.09 -7.17
N ILE A 293 29.12 -44.25 -5.89
CA ILE A 293 29.52 -43.33 -4.82
C ILE A 293 30.67 -43.99 -4.09
N ASP A 294 31.69 -43.21 -3.74
CA ASP A 294 32.85 -43.70 -3.02
C ASP A 294 33.15 -42.82 -1.83
N ASN A 295 32.98 -43.42 -0.66
CA ASN A 295 33.24 -42.84 0.63
C ASN A 295 34.10 -43.80 1.44
N CYS A 296 35.07 -44.43 0.78
CA CYS A 296 36.10 -45.13 1.51
C CYS A 296 36.93 -44.11 2.28
N ASP A 297 36.97 -44.24 3.60
CA ASP A 297 37.93 -43.50 4.40
C ASP A 297 39.30 -44.17 4.34
N CYS A 298 40.34 -43.41 4.70
CA CYS A 298 41.65 -43.99 4.97
C CYS A 298 41.68 -44.55 6.39
N SER A 299 40.97 -45.65 6.66
CA SER A 299 41.29 -46.44 7.84
C SER A 299 42.67 -47.06 7.66
N GLY A 300 43.64 -46.60 8.45
CA GLY A 300 44.96 -47.20 8.62
C GLY A 300 44.94 -48.33 9.64
#